data_AF-A0A537Y807-F1
#
_entry.id   AF-A0A537Y807-F1
#
_cell.length_a   1.000
_cell.length_b   1.000
_cell.length_c   1.000
_cell.angle_alpha   90.00
_cell.angle_beta   90.00
_cell.angle_gamma   90.00
#
_symmetry.space_group_name_H-M   'P 1'
#
loop_
_entity.id
_entity.type
_entity.pdbx_description
1 polymer ?
#
loop_
_entity_poly.entity_id
_entity_poly.type
_entity_poly.pdbx_seq_one_letter_code
_entity_poly.pdbx_strand_id
1 'polypeptide(L)'
;MPLFAMPSIFSGIAEQNAVRAKETCEKMKAASSEIADILREAYSTNTKGAADYGAKVIEISGFNANSAFDFLTHLMGTKSLSEIIQLSAAQSRKSFEVTSAQNKELWELAQKVATETAEPIRKSFTRVLQKAA
;
A
#
# COMPACT_ATOMS: atom_id res chain seq x y z
N MET A 1 30.35 25.17 19.60
CA MET A 1 30.07 24.05 20.53
C MET A 1 30.06 22.77 19.70
N PRO A 2 30.78 21.71 20.05
CA PRO A 2 31.00 20.59 19.15
C PRO A 2 29.80 19.65 19.17
N LEU A 3 29.07 19.59 18.06
CA LEU A 3 28.02 18.60 17.77
C LEU A 3 28.62 17.20 17.47
N PHE A 4 29.93 17.01 17.67
CA PHE A 4 30.71 15.94 17.02
C PHE A 4 31.30 14.89 17.98
N ALA A 5 30.93 14.90 19.26
CA ALA A 5 31.46 13.93 20.22
C ALA A 5 30.32 13.31 21.02
N MET A 6 29.76 12.19 20.54
CA MET A 6 29.32 11.11 21.44
C MET A 6 29.16 9.77 20.68
N PRO A 7 30.26 9.07 20.35
CA PRO A 7 30.23 7.77 19.69
C PRO A 7 29.31 6.73 20.37
N SER A 8 29.18 6.81 21.70
CA SER A 8 28.34 5.94 22.53
C SER A 8 26.83 6.18 22.36
N ILE A 9 26.40 7.41 22.06
CA ILE A 9 24.98 7.71 21.78
C ILE A 9 24.63 7.21 20.38
N PHE A 10 25.53 7.39 19.41
CA PHE A 10 25.35 6.88 18.06
C PHE A 10 25.34 5.34 18.01
N SER A 11 26.18 4.65 18.78
CA SER A 11 26.14 3.18 18.87
C SER A 11 24.84 2.68 19.53
N GLY A 12 24.40 3.28 20.63
CA GLY A 12 23.15 2.89 21.30
C GLY A 12 21.90 3.12 20.43
N ILE A 13 21.85 4.25 19.71
CA ILE A 13 20.79 4.53 18.73
C ILE A 13 20.86 3.56 17.55
N ALA A 14 22.07 3.23 17.06
CA ALA A 14 22.25 2.26 15.97
C ALA A 14 21.78 0.85 16.37
N GLU A 15 22.15 0.37 17.56
CA GLU A 15 21.71 -0.92 18.09
C GLU A 15 20.18 -0.96 18.28
N GLN A 16 19.60 0.09 18.87
CA GLN A 16 18.15 0.17 19.08
C GLN A 16 17.38 0.25 17.75
N ASN A 17 17.92 0.95 16.75
CA ASN A 17 17.36 1.00 15.41
C ASN A 17 17.49 -0.34 14.68
N ALA A 18 18.59 -1.08 14.86
CA ALA A 18 18.78 -2.40 14.28
C ALA A 18 17.78 -3.41 14.87
N VAL A 19 17.57 -3.39 16.19
CA VAL A 19 16.54 -4.20 16.86
C VAL A 19 15.14 -3.83 16.35
N ARG A 20 14.82 -2.53 16.28
CA ARG A 20 13.54 -2.05 15.76
C ARG A 20 13.32 -2.44 14.29
N ALA A 21 14.36 -2.37 13.46
CA ALA A 21 14.31 -2.76 12.06
C ALA A 21 14.06 -4.27 11.92
N LYS A 22 14.73 -5.10 12.73
CA LYS A 22 14.51 -6.54 12.76
C LYS A 22 13.09 -6.88 13.21
N GLU A 23 12.60 -6.28 14.28
CA GLU A 23 11.22 -6.48 14.75
C GLU A 23 10.19 -6.06 13.69
N THR A 24 10.44 -4.93 13.02
CA THR A 24 9.56 -4.45 11.94
C THR A 24 9.57 -5.41 10.75
N CYS A 25 10.73 -5.97 10.41
CA CYS A 25 10.86 -6.98 9.36
C CYS A 25 10.09 -8.27 9.69
N GLU A 26 10.23 -8.79 10.91
CA GLU A 26 9.49 -9.99 11.35
C GLU A 26 7.98 -9.75 11.38
N LYS A 27 7.53 -8.59 11.89
CA LYS A 27 6.10 -8.21 11.84
C LYS A 27 5.59 -8.11 10.42
N MET A 28 6.38 -7.52 9.51
CA MET A 28 6.00 -7.39 8.11
C MET A 28 5.91 -8.74 7.41
N LYS A 29 6.80 -9.69 7.74
CA LYS A 29 6.76 -11.06 7.22
C LYS A 29 5.55 -11.84 7.73
N ALA A 30 5.22 -11.70 9.01
CA ALA A 30 4.02 -12.32 9.58
C ALA A 30 2.75 -11.77 8.92
N ALA A 31 2.64 -10.45 8.83
CA ALA A 31 1.52 -9.79 8.18
C ALA A 31 1.39 -10.16 6.69
N SER A 32 2.51 -10.27 5.96
CA SER A 32 2.46 -10.64 4.54
C SER A 32 2.01 -12.07 4.32
N SER A 33 2.38 -13.00 5.20
CA SER A 33 1.89 -14.39 5.16
C SER A 33 0.39 -14.45 5.41
N GLU A 34 -0.09 -13.77 6.45
CA GLU A 34 -1.52 -13.71 6.80
C GLU A 34 -2.34 -13.11 5.65
N ILE A 35 -1.88 -12.00 5.08
CA ILE A 35 -2.50 -11.36 3.92
C ILE A 35 -2.56 -12.30 2.72
N ALA A 36 -1.49 -13.05 2.44
CA ALA A 36 -1.46 -14.01 1.34
C ALA A 36 -2.47 -15.15 1.54
N ASP A 37 -2.63 -15.62 2.77
CA ASP A 37 -3.60 -16.65 3.12
C ASP A 37 -5.04 -16.15 2.97
N ILE A 38 -5.34 -14.94 3.47
CA ILE A 38 -6.65 -14.30 3.31
C ILE A 38 -6.99 -14.11 1.82
N LEU A 39 -6.04 -13.63 1.01
CA LEU A 39 -6.26 -13.48 -0.44
C LEU A 39 -6.56 -14.84 -1.08
N ARG A 40 -5.80 -15.88 -0.75
CA ARG A 40 -6.01 -17.23 -1.30
C ARG A 40 -7.38 -17.79 -0.94
N GLU A 41 -7.81 -17.60 0.30
CA GLU A 41 -9.15 -17.98 0.75
C GLU A 41 -10.23 -17.20 0.01
N ALA A 42 -10.11 -15.88 -0.08
CA ALA A 42 -11.07 -15.01 -0.75
C ALA A 42 -11.20 -15.31 -2.26
N TYR A 43 -10.11 -15.71 -2.91
CA TYR A 43 -10.15 -16.21 -4.30
C TYR A 43 -10.84 -17.57 -4.43
N SER A 44 -10.91 -18.36 -3.37
CA SER A 44 -11.53 -19.70 -3.35
C SER A 44 -13.03 -19.66 -3.02
N THR A 45 -13.55 -18.58 -2.41
CA THR A 45 -14.92 -18.49 -1.86
C THR A 45 -15.91 -17.64 -2.68
N ASN A 46 -15.70 -17.50 -4.00
CA ASN A 46 -16.53 -16.66 -4.89
C ASN A 46 -16.55 -15.15 -4.50
N THR A 47 -15.62 -14.71 -3.64
CA THR A 47 -15.42 -13.29 -3.25
C THR A 47 -14.29 -12.63 -4.05
N LYS A 48 -14.17 -12.98 -5.33
CA LYS A 48 -13.07 -12.55 -6.20
C LYS A 48 -12.93 -11.02 -6.27
N GLY A 49 -14.03 -10.28 -6.34
CA GLY A 49 -13.98 -8.81 -6.35
C GLY A 49 -13.35 -8.22 -5.08
N ALA A 50 -13.66 -8.75 -3.90
CA ALA A 50 -13.06 -8.30 -2.64
C ALA A 50 -11.56 -8.66 -2.58
N ALA A 51 -11.19 -9.84 -3.09
CA ALA A 51 -9.80 -10.25 -3.22
C ALA A 51 -9.01 -9.33 -4.17
N ASP A 52 -9.57 -9.01 -5.35
CA ASP A 52 -8.97 -8.10 -6.33
C ASP A 52 -8.78 -6.69 -5.73
N TYR A 53 -9.77 -6.18 -4.98
CA TYR A 53 -9.67 -4.89 -4.28
C TYR A 53 -8.58 -4.91 -3.20
N GLY A 54 -8.56 -5.95 -2.35
CA GLY A 54 -7.55 -6.11 -1.30
C GLY A 54 -6.14 -6.20 -1.87
N ALA A 55 -5.95 -6.99 -2.94
CA ALA A 55 -4.69 -7.10 -3.67
C ALA A 55 -4.19 -5.73 -4.17
N LYS A 56 -5.08 -4.91 -4.74
CA LYS A 56 -4.72 -3.57 -5.21
C LYS A 56 -4.30 -2.64 -4.08
N VAL A 57 -4.95 -2.68 -2.93
CA VAL A 57 -4.55 -1.88 -1.75
C VAL A 57 -3.15 -2.25 -1.27
N ILE A 58 -2.80 -3.54 -1.28
CA ILE A 58 -1.46 -4.03 -0.91
C ILE A 58 -0.42 -3.56 -1.92
N GLU A 59 -0.71 -3.66 -3.22
CA GLU A 59 0.15 -3.18 -4.30
C GLU A 59 0.45 -1.67 -4.16
N ILE A 60 -0.58 -0.86 -3.94
CA ILE A 60 -0.46 0.59 -3.71
C ILE A 60 0.43 0.88 -2.49
N SER A 61 0.24 0.13 -1.41
CA SER A 61 1.02 0.30 -0.17
C SER A 61 2.51 0.01 -0.40
N GLY A 62 2.82 -1.06 -1.14
CA GLY A 62 4.19 -1.40 -1.52
C GLY A 62 4.83 -0.35 -2.43
N PHE A 63 4.10 0.14 -3.42
CA PHE A 63 4.57 1.23 -4.29
C PHE A 63 4.89 2.50 -3.47
N ASN A 64 4.00 2.89 -2.56
CA ASN A 64 4.17 4.09 -1.75
C ASN A 64 5.37 3.98 -0.80
N ALA A 65 5.58 2.81 -0.20
CA ALA A 65 6.76 2.54 0.62
C ALA A 65 8.06 2.69 -0.18
N ASN A 66 8.14 2.05 -1.35
CA ASN A 66 9.31 2.17 -2.23
C ASN A 66 9.55 3.63 -2.66
N SER A 67 8.51 4.35 -3.05
CA SER A 67 8.61 5.76 -3.45
C SER A 67 9.12 6.66 -2.31
N ALA A 68 8.72 6.38 -1.06
CA ALA A 68 9.22 7.09 0.11
C ALA A 68 10.70 6.80 0.38
N PHE A 69 11.13 5.53 0.25
CA PHE A 69 12.54 5.15 0.38
C PHE A 69 13.41 5.76 -0.71
N ASP A 70 12.95 5.77 -1.96
CA ASP A 70 13.64 6.42 -3.09
C ASP A 70 13.83 7.92 -2.82
N PHE A 71 12.77 8.58 -2.36
CA PHE A 71 12.82 10.00 -2.01
C PHE A 71 13.82 10.28 -0.87
N LEU A 72 13.79 9.47 0.20
CA LEU A 72 14.73 9.60 1.30
C LEU A 72 16.18 9.37 0.86
N THR A 73 16.41 8.36 0.01
CA THR A 73 17.73 8.03 -0.54
C THR A 73 18.28 9.21 -1.35
N HIS A 74 17.46 9.81 -2.20
CA HIS A 74 17.85 11.00 -2.95
C HIS A 74 18.08 12.22 -2.05
N LEU A 75 17.23 12.43 -1.04
CA LEU A 75 17.42 13.52 -0.06
C LEU A 75 18.78 13.43 0.64
N MET A 76 19.15 12.24 1.12
CA MET A 76 20.44 12.01 1.77
C MET A 76 21.64 12.28 0.85
N GLY A 77 21.46 12.18 -0.47
CA GLY A 77 22.49 12.47 -1.47
C GLY A 77 22.61 13.95 -1.86
N THR A 78 21.67 14.81 -1.48
CA THR A 78 21.71 16.24 -1.84
C THR A 78 22.74 17.02 -1.03
N LYS A 79 23.31 18.08 -1.63
CA LYS A 79 24.35 18.92 -1.01
C LYS A 79 23.90 20.36 -0.78
N SER A 80 22.72 20.73 -1.26
CA SER A 80 22.19 22.09 -1.17
C SER A 80 20.68 22.15 -0.92
N LEU A 81 20.21 23.26 -0.33
CA LEU A 81 18.79 23.52 -0.12
C LEU A 81 17.99 23.62 -1.42
N SER A 82 18.62 24.13 -2.49
CA SER A 82 17.98 24.22 -3.82
C SER A 82 17.67 22.83 -4.39
N GLU A 83 18.60 21.88 -4.26
CA GLU A 83 18.39 20.49 -4.67
C GLU A 83 17.26 19.83 -3.86
N ILE A 84 17.20 20.07 -2.54
CA ILE A 84 16.13 19.56 -1.68
C ILE A 84 14.75 20.08 -2.12
N ILE A 85 14.64 21.38 -2.43
CA ILE A 85 13.38 21.99 -2.88
C ILE A 85 12.96 21.39 -4.23
N GLN A 86 13.89 21.25 -5.17
CA GLN A 86 13.62 20.64 -6.47
C GLN A 86 13.17 19.18 -6.32
N LEU A 87 13.86 18.41 -5.48
CA LEU A 87 13.54 17.01 -5.22
C LEU A 87 12.15 16.87 -4.58
N SER A 88 11.82 17.73 -3.61
CA SER A 88 10.52 17.74 -2.94
C SER A 88 9.39 18.12 -3.89
N ALA A 89 9.62 19.11 -4.77
CA ALA A 89 8.65 19.49 -5.79
C ALA A 89 8.42 18.37 -6.82
N ALA A 90 9.49 17.68 -7.24
CA ALA A 90 9.40 16.53 -8.13
C ALA A 90 8.61 15.37 -7.49
N GLN A 91 8.92 15.04 -6.23
CA GLN A 91 8.22 14.01 -5.48
C GLN A 91 6.73 14.35 -5.29
N SER A 92 6.41 15.62 -5.02
CA SER A 92 5.02 16.07 -4.88
C SER A 92 4.21 15.87 -6.16
N ARG A 93 4.77 16.28 -7.32
CA ARG A 93 4.12 16.05 -8.63
C ARG A 93 3.91 14.56 -8.91
N LYS A 94 4.96 13.75 -8.74
CA LYS A 94 4.89 12.29 -8.90
C LYS A 94 3.82 11.69 -7.99
N SER A 95 3.79 12.09 -6.72
CA SER A 95 2.83 11.58 -5.74
C SER A 95 1.39 11.92 -6.14
N PHE A 96 1.15 13.13 -6.66
CA PHE A 96 -0.17 13.53 -7.14
C PHE A 96 -0.65 12.70 -8.33
N GLU A 97 0.20 12.55 -9.36
CA GLU A 97 -0.14 11.78 -10.56
C GLU A 97 -0.42 10.32 -10.23
N VAL A 98 0.45 9.70 -9.44
CA VAL A 98 0.30 8.30 -9.02
C VAL A 98 -0.95 8.13 -8.16
N THR A 99 -1.16 8.96 -7.13
CA THR A 99 -2.32 8.83 -6.23
C THR A 99 -3.62 8.97 -7.00
N SER A 100 -3.67 9.89 -7.97
CA SER A 100 -4.83 10.04 -8.85
C SER A 100 -5.11 8.78 -9.67
N ALA A 101 -4.09 8.15 -10.25
CA ALA A 101 -4.22 6.90 -10.99
C ALA A 101 -4.66 5.74 -10.08
N GLN A 102 -3.99 5.57 -8.93
CA GLN A 102 -4.32 4.54 -7.95
C GLN A 102 -5.77 4.64 -7.44
N ASN A 103 -6.26 5.87 -7.19
CA ASN A 103 -7.64 6.10 -6.78
C ASN A 103 -8.66 5.72 -7.87
N LYS A 104 -8.34 5.96 -9.15
CA LYS A 104 -9.20 5.54 -10.27
C LYS A 104 -9.31 4.02 -10.33
N GLU A 105 -8.18 3.31 -10.21
CA GLU A 105 -8.19 1.84 -10.21
C GLU A 105 -8.99 1.26 -9.03
N LEU A 106 -8.84 1.84 -7.83
CA LEU A 106 -9.64 1.44 -6.67
C LEU A 106 -11.14 1.71 -6.87
N TRP A 107 -11.49 2.83 -7.49
CA TRP A 107 -12.88 3.15 -7.82
C TRP A 107 -13.48 2.14 -8.80
N GLU A 108 -12.75 1.79 -9.87
CA GLU A 108 -13.18 0.79 -10.84
C GLU A 108 -13.38 -0.59 -10.20
N LEU A 109 -12.46 -1.02 -9.32
CA LEU A 109 -12.60 -2.26 -8.56
C LEU A 109 -13.80 -2.22 -7.62
N ALA A 110 -14.03 -1.11 -6.92
CA ALA A 110 -15.20 -0.96 -6.05
C ALA A 110 -16.52 -1.04 -6.84
N GLN A 111 -16.57 -0.40 -8.02
CA GLN A 111 -17.74 -0.47 -8.91
C GLN A 111 -17.98 -1.90 -9.42
N LYS A 112 -16.90 -2.62 -9.75
CA LYS A 112 -16.97 -4.04 -10.15
C LYS A 112 -17.55 -4.90 -9.02
N VAL A 113 -17.04 -4.77 -7.80
CA VAL A 113 -17.55 -5.49 -6.60
C VAL A 113 -19.04 -5.23 -6.40
N ALA A 114 -19.47 -3.97 -6.48
CA ALA A 114 -20.87 -3.59 -6.32
C ALA A 114 -21.76 -4.21 -7.42
N THR A 115 -21.29 -4.18 -8.67
CA THR A 115 -22.04 -4.73 -9.83
C THR A 115 -22.14 -6.26 -9.77
N GLU A 116 -21.03 -6.94 -9.46
CA GLU A 116 -20.98 -8.40 -9.29
C GLU A 116 -21.85 -8.88 -8.12
N THR A 117 -22.05 -8.05 -7.09
CA THR A 117 -22.95 -8.35 -5.97
C THR A 117 -24.43 -8.11 -6.31
N ALA A 118 -24.73 -7.07 -7.10
CA ALA A 118 -26.10 -6.74 -7.49
C ALA A 118 -26.68 -7.68 -8.57
N GLU A 119 -25.85 -8.20 -9.46
CA GLU A 119 -26.26 -9.10 -10.55
C GLU A 119 -26.97 -10.40 -10.08
N PRO A 120 -26.42 -11.15 -9.11
CA PRO A 120 -27.04 -12.36 -8.56
C PRO A 120 -28.42 -12.09 -7.94
N ILE A 121 -28.59 -10.96 -7.25
CA ILE A 121 -29.86 -10.54 -6.66
C ILE A 121 -30.88 -10.28 -7.77
N ARG A 122 -30.49 -9.53 -8.80
CA ARG A 122 -31.34 -9.26 -9.97
C ARG A 122 -31.76 -10.55 -10.68
N LYS A 123 -30.81 -11.46 -10.95
CA LYS A 123 -31.06 -12.77 -11.57
C LYS A 123 -32.00 -13.63 -10.73
N SER A 124 -31.84 -13.63 -9.40
CA SER A 124 -32.70 -14.36 -8.48
C SER A 124 -34.12 -13.79 -8.47
N PHE A 125 -34.26 -12.46 -8.46
CA PHE A 125 -35.56 -11.79 -8.50
C PHE A 125 -36.31 -12.06 -9.82
N THR A 126 -35.63 -11.96 -10.97
CA THR A 126 -36.21 -12.32 -12.27
C THR A 126 -36.67 -13.78 -12.30
N ARG A 127 -35.87 -14.70 -11.73
CA ARG A 127 -36.24 -16.13 -11.63
C ARG A 127 -37.48 -16.34 -10.77
N VAL A 128 -37.61 -15.61 -9.66
CA VAL A 128 -38.80 -15.68 -8.79
C VAL A 128 -40.04 -15.18 -9.53
N LEU A 129 -39.95 -14.04 -10.23
CA LEU A 129 -41.06 -13.51 -11.02
C LEU A 129 -41.48 -14.46 -12.16
N GLN A 130 -40.52 -15.06 -12.86
CA GLN A 130 -40.80 -16.04 -13.93
C GLN A 130 -41.42 -17.34 -13.41
N LYS A 131 -41.16 -17.73 -12.15
CA LYS A 131 -41.80 -18.88 -11.51
C LYS A 131 -43.20 -18.58 -10.98
N ALA A 132 -43.52 -17.31 -10.76
CA ALA A 132 -44.79 -16.85 -10.23
C ALA A 132 -45.82 -16.48 -11.32
N ALA A 133 -45.38 -16.40 -12.58
CA ALA A 133 -46.21 -16.26 -13.78
C ALA A 133 -46.47 -17.64 -14.40
#